data_AF-A0A7W1A2Y7-F1
#
_entry.id   AF-A0A7W1A2Y7-F1
#
_cell.length_a   1.000
_cell.length_b   1.000
_cell.length_c   1.000
_cell.angle_alpha   90.00
_cell.angle_beta   90.00
_cell.angle_gamma   90.00
#
_symmetry.space_group_name_H-M   'P 1'
#
loop_
_entity.id
_entity.type
_entity.pdbx_description
1 polymer ?
#
loop_
_entity_poly.entity_id
_entity_poly.type
_entity_poly.pdbx_seq_one_letter_code
_entity_poly.pdbx_strand_id
1 'polypeptide(L)'
;MLRRLLLPALLLALPGARVASAGECRVLDVDYLPAKGNNPDHTLNLPLSIVAWLETPGGEFIETIYITQEVGTYGLGNRPGRYDFNSGPVWPYGRRITTFPVWAHRHGLEWARIDFQDDYDDGLSHATQISSIERHYFRPMMRSEPMWDAESHSSSFGPFTDKGKFGPSKSLYPPRQDIMKGAEDAPSVLMYDELNPFDGISQASPASGQPARFSWAAPMDLPTGSYVLWMEVSREFDHNGTYTPAARPGPNVPYGEYGLPYRGQPSVLYKVPLEIDNTMTMATTDAYAGYGDPDGQDGVVRAPDSTITTNVPGSGAQRLALVPGGNYRVRVAAGPDPDSLAPAGTGDIASTTTASTAVVTFVAPGDDERMGMVKGYEIRYLTGEDITPANFASAIEVRPTFQIAPGGSLQTMTFDKLLPETTYSIGIQAYDNCGNTSPLAVVNVTTNARPVGEVDACFVATAAYGTVLANDVEMLRRFRDLAMKHSVLGELAVETYYTFGPSFSGVVGESDLLRHTAREALKPIVERVKRWTY
;
A
#
# COMPACT_ATOMS: atom_id res chain seq x y z
N MET A 1 -4.11 53.11 20.64
CA MET A 1 -5.07 52.85 19.55
C MET A 1 -4.37 51.99 18.51
N LEU A 2 -4.50 50.66 18.59
CA LEU A 2 -4.20 49.76 17.48
C LEU A 2 -5.07 48.52 17.68
N ARG A 3 -6.06 48.34 16.80
CA ARG A 3 -7.08 47.28 16.86
C ARG A 3 -6.41 45.92 16.66
N ARG A 4 -6.60 45.01 17.62
CA ARG A 4 -6.45 43.56 17.42
C ARG A 4 -7.51 43.12 16.40
N LEU A 5 -7.09 42.67 15.24
CA LEU A 5 -7.94 41.91 14.32
C LEU A 5 -8.10 40.51 14.91
N LEU A 6 -9.29 40.25 15.48
CA LEU A 6 -9.79 38.92 15.75
C LEU A 6 -10.21 38.32 14.39
N LEU A 7 -9.47 37.33 13.90
CA LEU A 7 -9.99 36.40 12.88
C LEU A 7 -11.09 35.56 13.55
N PRO A 8 -12.29 35.44 12.97
CA PRO A 8 -13.25 34.45 13.45
C PRO A 8 -12.74 33.07 13.04
N ALA A 9 -12.52 32.20 14.02
CA ALA A 9 -12.38 30.78 13.77
C ALA A 9 -13.70 30.28 13.18
N LEU A 10 -13.68 29.97 11.89
CA LEU A 10 -14.78 29.29 11.22
C LEU A 10 -14.77 27.85 11.72
N LEU A 11 -15.54 27.56 12.78
CA LEU A 11 -15.89 26.19 13.13
C LEU A 11 -16.64 25.61 11.92
N LEU A 12 -15.99 24.75 11.14
CA LEU A 12 -16.69 23.80 10.30
C LEU A 12 -17.55 22.95 11.24
N ALA A 13 -18.86 23.17 11.20
CA ALA A 13 -19.82 22.27 11.79
C ALA A 13 -19.68 20.93 11.07
N LEU A 14 -19.08 19.95 11.74
CA LEU A 14 -19.27 18.55 11.39
C LEU A 14 -20.78 18.32 11.24
N PRO A 15 -21.25 17.64 10.18
CA PRO A 15 -22.64 17.26 10.11
C PRO A 15 -22.91 16.39 11.34
N GLY A 16 -23.80 16.89 12.23
CA GLY A 16 -24.21 16.15 13.41
C GLY A 16 -24.72 14.78 12.96
N ALA A 17 -24.28 13.73 13.66
CA ALA A 17 -24.73 12.37 13.46
C ALA A 17 -26.27 12.36 13.45
N ARG A 18 -26.84 12.24 12.25
CA ARG A 18 -28.28 12.07 12.07
C ARG A 18 -28.56 10.63 12.44
N VAL A 19 -29.30 10.43 13.53
CA VAL A 19 -29.83 9.11 13.89
C VAL A 19 -30.73 8.66 12.75
N ALA A 20 -30.25 7.69 11.96
CA ALA A 20 -31.03 7.03 10.93
C ALA A 20 -32.16 6.24 11.60
N SER A 21 -33.38 6.36 11.09
CA SER A 21 -34.47 5.45 11.46
C SER A 21 -34.17 4.05 10.92
N ALA A 22 -34.51 3.02 11.68
CA ALA A 22 -34.44 1.63 11.23
C ALA A 22 -35.19 1.45 9.90
N GLY A 23 -34.43 1.32 8.82
CA GLY A 23 -34.88 1.04 7.46
C GLY A 23 -33.84 0.13 6.83
N GLU A 24 -34.31 -0.81 6.00
CA GLU A 24 -33.48 -1.77 5.26
C GLU A 24 -32.36 -1.02 4.51
N CYS A 25 -31.11 -1.36 4.80
CA CYS A 25 -29.96 -0.90 4.00
C CYS A 25 -30.11 -1.44 2.58
N ARG A 26 -29.60 -0.72 1.59
CA ARG A 26 -29.52 -1.22 0.21
C ARG A 26 -28.07 -1.54 -0.10
N VAL A 27 -27.83 -2.70 -0.68
CA VAL A 27 -26.48 -3.16 -1.02
C VAL A 27 -26.36 -3.34 -2.53
N LEU A 28 -25.23 -2.88 -3.06
CA LEU A 28 -24.80 -3.14 -4.43
C LEU A 28 -23.67 -4.17 -4.39
N ASP A 29 -23.96 -5.39 -4.82
CA ASP A 29 -22.95 -6.42 -5.07
C ASP A 29 -22.48 -6.33 -6.51
N VAL A 30 -21.17 -6.13 -6.71
CA VAL A 30 -20.56 -6.03 -8.03
C VAL A 30 -19.67 -7.25 -8.28
N ASP A 31 -20.09 -8.11 -9.19
CA ASP A 31 -19.37 -9.32 -9.61
C ASP A 31 -18.62 -9.09 -10.92
N TYR A 32 -17.37 -9.53 -10.98
CA TYR A 32 -16.53 -9.45 -12.16
C TYR A 32 -15.45 -10.53 -12.15
N LEU A 33 -14.75 -10.73 -13.27
CA LEU A 33 -13.69 -11.73 -13.38
C LEU A 33 -12.44 -11.10 -14.00
N PRO A 34 -11.42 -10.76 -13.19
CA PRO A 34 -10.10 -10.41 -13.71
C PRO A 34 -9.58 -11.53 -14.61
N ALA A 35 -9.26 -11.23 -15.87
CA ALA A 35 -8.74 -12.23 -16.77
C ALA A 35 -7.31 -12.61 -16.38
N LYS A 36 -7.03 -13.92 -16.34
CA LYS A 36 -5.66 -14.40 -16.26
C LYS A 36 -4.99 -14.16 -17.61
N GLY A 37 -4.18 -13.11 -17.68
CA GLY A 37 -3.39 -12.83 -18.86
C GLY A 37 -2.28 -13.86 -19.01
N ASN A 38 -2.18 -14.46 -20.19
CA ASN A 38 -1.02 -15.29 -20.59
C ASN A 38 -0.20 -14.56 -21.67
N ASN A 39 -0.21 -13.22 -21.67
CA ASN A 39 0.53 -12.46 -22.66
C ASN A 39 2.03 -12.62 -22.39
N PRO A 40 2.80 -13.24 -23.30
CA PRO A 40 4.26 -13.38 -23.13
C PRO A 40 4.98 -12.02 -23.07
N ASP A 41 4.35 -10.93 -23.52
CA ASP A 41 4.88 -9.57 -23.38
C ASP A 41 4.63 -8.96 -21.99
N HIS A 42 3.75 -9.56 -21.18
CA HIS A 42 3.58 -9.21 -19.76
C HIS A 42 4.71 -9.87 -18.97
N THR A 43 5.91 -9.30 -19.10
CA THR A 43 7.10 -9.77 -18.39
C THR A 43 6.90 -9.85 -16.87
N LEU A 44 5.91 -9.12 -16.32
CA LEU A 44 5.51 -9.10 -14.93
C LEU A 44 4.00 -9.33 -14.80
N ASN A 45 3.58 -10.38 -14.08
CA ASN A 45 2.17 -10.67 -13.82
C ASN A 45 1.63 -9.80 -12.67
N LEU A 46 1.60 -8.48 -12.89
CA LEU A 46 1.05 -7.53 -11.91
C LEU A 46 -0.48 -7.63 -11.84
N PRO A 47 -1.06 -7.43 -10.65
CA PRO A 47 -2.52 -7.40 -10.49
C PRO A 47 -3.13 -6.21 -11.25
N LEU A 48 -4.45 -6.26 -11.47
CA LEU A 48 -5.17 -5.12 -12.05
C LEU A 48 -5.38 -4.05 -10.99
N SER A 49 -5.18 -2.79 -11.37
CA SER A 49 -5.71 -1.66 -10.61
C SER A 49 -7.13 -1.39 -11.11
N ILE A 50 -8.09 -1.26 -10.20
CA ILE A 50 -9.51 -1.07 -10.52
C ILE A 50 -10.10 0.05 -9.64
N VAL A 51 -10.94 0.90 -10.23
CA VAL A 51 -11.80 1.82 -9.49
C VAL A 51 -13.23 1.72 -10.01
N ALA A 52 -14.20 1.84 -9.13
CA ALA A 52 -15.62 1.89 -9.49
C ALA A 52 -16.33 3.03 -8.76
N TRP A 53 -17.22 3.71 -9.47
CA TRP A 53 -18.00 4.82 -8.96
C TRP A 53 -19.42 4.82 -9.52
N LEU A 54 -20.32 5.49 -8.82
CA LEU A 54 -21.71 5.64 -9.19
C LEU A 54 -21.95 7.04 -9.77
N GLU A 55 -22.77 7.12 -10.83
CA GLU A 55 -23.27 8.36 -11.40
C GLU A 55 -24.80 8.33 -11.51
N THR A 56 -25.41 9.52 -11.53
CA THR A 56 -26.79 9.67 -12.01
C THR A 56 -26.85 9.40 -13.53
N PRO A 57 -28.04 9.15 -14.11
CA PRO A 57 -28.18 8.98 -15.56
C PRO A 57 -27.74 10.21 -16.36
N GLY A 58 -27.75 11.40 -15.73
CA GLY A 58 -27.24 12.65 -16.29
C GLY A 58 -25.72 12.77 -16.29
N GLY A 59 -24.99 11.81 -15.72
CA GLY A 59 -23.53 11.81 -15.61
C GLY A 59 -22.99 12.60 -14.42
N GLU A 60 -23.83 12.92 -13.44
CA GLU A 60 -23.39 13.55 -12.19
C GLU A 60 -22.75 12.49 -11.28
N PHE A 61 -21.54 12.77 -10.80
CA PHE A 61 -20.82 11.90 -9.89
C PHE A 61 -21.52 11.84 -8.53
N ILE A 62 -21.70 10.63 -8.00
CA ILE A 62 -22.27 10.41 -6.67
C ILE A 62 -21.16 10.07 -5.69
N GLU A 63 -20.52 8.91 -5.89
CA GLU A 63 -19.52 8.41 -4.94
C GLU A 63 -18.58 7.39 -5.59
N THR A 64 -17.33 7.36 -5.13
CA THR A 64 -16.41 6.25 -5.41
C THR A 64 -16.76 5.12 -4.46
N ILE A 65 -17.15 3.97 -4.98
CA ILE A 65 -17.67 2.87 -4.15
C ILE A 65 -16.66 1.73 -3.97
N TYR A 66 -15.58 1.74 -4.76
CA TYR A 66 -14.51 0.76 -4.70
C TYR A 66 -13.24 1.32 -5.36
N ILE A 67 -12.09 1.06 -4.76
CA ILE A 67 -10.79 1.32 -5.39
C ILE A 67 -9.77 0.27 -4.92
N THR A 68 -8.86 -0.13 -5.80
CA THR A 68 -7.75 -1.01 -5.40
C THR A 68 -6.71 -0.24 -4.59
N GLN A 69 -6.20 -0.88 -3.54
CA GLN A 69 -5.25 -0.31 -2.57
C GLN A 69 -4.02 0.33 -3.19
N GLU A 70 -3.52 -0.14 -4.33
CA GLU A 70 -2.38 0.49 -5.01
C GLU A 70 -2.60 1.99 -5.22
N VAL A 71 -3.81 2.39 -5.65
CA VAL A 71 -4.15 3.80 -5.85
C VAL A 71 -4.76 4.40 -4.58
N GLY A 72 -5.69 3.70 -3.95
CA GLY A 72 -6.49 4.24 -2.86
C GLY A 72 -5.78 4.32 -1.51
N THR A 73 -4.92 3.37 -1.15
CA THR A 73 -4.14 3.37 0.11
C THR A 73 -2.71 3.84 -0.14
N TYR A 74 -2.07 3.24 -1.15
CA TYR A 74 -0.65 3.42 -1.45
C TYR A 74 -0.37 4.58 -2.40
N GLY A 75 -1.40 5.35 -2.78
CA GLY A 75 -1.29 6.65 -3.47
C GLY A 75 -0.51 6.61 -4.78
N LEU A 76 -0.70 5.56 -5.59
CA LEU A 76 0.00 5.35 -6.85
C LEU A 76 -0.07 6.53 -7.83
N GLY A 77 -1.18 7.26 -7.83
CA GLY A 77 -1.35 8.43 -8.70
C GLY A 77 -0.67 9.71 -8.21
N ASN A 78 -0.26 9.83 -6.93
CA ASN A 78 0.32 11.05 -6.36
C ASN A 78 1.52 10.76 -5.45
N ARG A 79 2.56 10.18 -6.05
CA ARG A 79 3.89 10.00 -5.45
C ARG A 79 4.92 10.94 -6.10
N PRO A 80 6.04 11.24 -5.42
CA PRO A 80 7.06 12.10 -5.98
C PRO A 80 7.73 11.48 -7.20
N GLY A 81 8.25 12.33 -8.09
CA GLY A 81 8.85 11.92 -9.36
C GLY A 81 7.88 11.94 -10.55
N ARG A 82 8.45 11.98 -11.75
CA ARG A 82 7.71 12.11 -13.02
C ARG A 82 6.73 10.97 -13.27
N TYR A 83 5.71 11.24 -14.08
CA TYR A 83 4.72 10.22 -14.41
C TYR A 83 5.18 9.21 -15.47
N ASP A 84 6.15 9.58 -16.31
CA ASP A 84 6.63 8.77 -17.44
C ASP A 84 7.79 7.85 -17.05
N PHE A 85 8.30 7.96 -15.82
CA PHE A 85 9.33 7.10 -15.28
C PHE A 85 8.99 5.60 -15.41
N ASN A 86 10.02 4.79 -15.60
CA ASN A 86 9.90 3.34 -15.73
C ASN A 86 9.24 2.68 -14.50
N SER A 87 8.81 1.43 -14.63
CA SER A 87 8.25 0.65 -13.51
C SER A 87 8.94 -0.72 -13.42
N GLY A 88 8.78 -1.39 -12.29
CA GLY A 88 9.23 -2.75 -12.04
C GLY A 88 8.30 -3.46 -11.05
N PRO A 89 8.59 -4.71 -10.65
CA PRO A 89 7.73 -5.44 -9.74
C PRO A 89 7.62 -4.73 -8.39
N VAL A 90 6.39 -4.36 -8.00
CA VAL A 90 6.09 -3.65 -6.74
C VAL A 90 6.93 -2.37 -6.58
N TRP A 91 7.31 -1.76 -7.71
CA TRP A 91 8.09 -0.53 -7.74
C TRP A 91 7.71 0.34 -8.95
N PRO A 92 6.74 1.24 -8.78
CA PRO A 92 6.54 2.32 -9.70
C PRO A 92 7.52 3.43 -9.37
N TYR A 93 8.46 3.70 -10.27
CA TYR A 93 9.24 4.92 -10.19
C TYR A 93 8.34 6.08 -10.60
N GLY A 94 8.02 7.00 -9.68
CA GLY A 94 7.18 8.17 -9.95
C GLY A 94 5.66 7.93 -9.94
N ARG A 95 4.90 9.01 -10.13
CA ARG A 95 3.42 9.00 -10.14
C ARG A 95 2.82 8.24 -11.33
N ARG A 96 1.57 7.78 -11.18
CA ARG A 96 0.82 7.10 -12.27
C ARG A 96 -0.50 7.81 -12.53
N ILE A 97 -0.41 8.98 -13.17
CA ILE A 97 -1.60 9.74 -13.57
C ILE A 97 -2.41 9.02 -14.67
N THR A 98 -1.79 8.05 -15.35
CA THR A 98 -2.41 7.23 -16.40
C THR A 98 -3.24 6.05 -15.85
N THR A 99 -3.26 5.82 -14.53
CA THR A 99 -3.94 4.65 -13.97
C THR A 99 -5.46 4.77 -14.10
N PHE A 100 -6.09 5.85 -13.62
CA PHE A 100 -7.53 6.08 -13.70
C PHE A 100 -7.89 7.50 -14.17
N PRO A 101 -7.46 7.93 -15.36
CA PRO A 101 -7.66 9.29 -15.82
C PRO A 101 -9.13 9.69 -15.96
N VAL A 102 -10.05 8.76 -16.24
CA VAL A 102 -11.48 9.15 -16.29
C VAL A 102 -11.99 9.44 -14.89
N TRP A 103 -11.88 8.48 -13.96
CA TRP A 103 -12.33 8.64 -12.58
C TRP A 103 -11.71 9.86 -11.90
N ALA A 104 -10.40 10.09 -12.08
CA ALA A 104 -9.66 11.19 -11.44
C ALA A 104 -10.25 12.57 -11.80
N HIS A 105 -10.81 12.70 -13.00
CA HIS A 105 -11.46 13.92 -13.46
C HIS A 105 -12.98 13.97 -13.14
N ARG A 106 -13.55 12.92 -12.54
CA ARG A 106 -14.99 12.80 -12.23
C ARG A 106 -15.33 13.13 -10.78
N HIS A 107 -14.51 12.70 -9.82
CA HIS A 107 -14.83 12.82 -8.39
C HIS A 107 -14.70 14.27 -7.84
N GLY A 108 -14.11 15.20 -8.60
CA GLY A 108 -14.06 16.62 -8.25
C GLY A 108 -13.18 17.00 -7.05
N LEU A 109 -12.25 16.13 -6.66
CA LEU A 109 -11.31 16.37 -5.55
C LEU A 109 -9.92 16.69 -6.11
N GLU A 110 -9.17 17.52 -5.39
CA GLU A 110 -7.80 17.87 -5.76
C GLU A 110 -6.91 17.95 -4.52
N TRP A 111 -5.66 17.52 -4.69
CA TRP A 111 -4.61 17.57 -3.67
C TRP A 111 -3.42 18.37 -4.17
N ALA A 112 -2.53 18.73 -3.26
CA ALA A 112 -1.19 19.14 -3.67
C ALA A 112 -0.48 17.95 -4.33
N ARG A 113 0.19 18.19 -5.45
CA ARG A 113 1.07 17.20 -6.07
C ARG A 113 2.24 16.95 -5.14
N ILE A 114 2.61 15.69 -4.95
CA ILE A 114 3.79 15.34 -4.18
C ILE A 114 5.01 15.39 -5.10
N ASP A 115 6.00 16.20 -4.75
CA ASP A 115 7.26 16.39 -5.48
C ASP A 115 8.43 15.86 -4.62
N PHE A 116 9.57 15.51 -5.24
CA PHE A 116 10.76 15.16 -4.46
C PHE A 116 11.18 16.30 -3.52
N GLN A 117 11.76 15.95 -2.37
CA GLN A 117 12.10 16.92 -1.32
C GLN A 117 13.15 17.95 -1.76
N ASP A 118 14.02 17.54 -2.68
CA ASP A 118 15.07 18.37 -3.30
C ASP A 118 14.56 19.24 -4.47
N ASP A 119 13.25 19.22 -4.75
CA ASP A 119 12.61 19.90 -5.88
C ASP A 119 13.12 19.42 -7.27
N TYR A 120 13.76 18.25 -7.34
CA TYR A 120 14.31 17.70 -8.57
C TYR A 120 13.61 16.39 -8.97
N ASP A 121 12.40 16.52 -9.53
CA ASP A 121 11.54 15.41 -9.96
C ASP A 121 12.15 14.47 -11.03
N ASP A 122 13.23 14.88 -11.70
CA ASP A 122 13.99 14.07 -12.68
C ASP A 122 15.03 13.12 -12.01
N GLY A 123 15.18 13.18 -10.68
CA GLY A 123 16.15 12.40 -9.91
C GLY A 123 15.65 11.06 -9.36
N LEU A 124 16.58 10.28 -8.81
CA LEU A 124 16.34 9.11 -7.97
C LEU A 124 16.47 9.57 -6.50
N SER A 125 15.44 10.18 -5.92
CA SER A 125 15.53 10.66 -4.52
C SER A 125 15.51 9.47 -3.55
N HIS A 126 16.71 8.93 -3.29
CA HIS A 126 16.98 7.80 -2.38
C HIS A 126 18.21 8.05 -1.49
N ALA A 127 18.71 9.30 -1.45
CA ALA A 127 19.81 9.66 -0.57
C ALA A 127 19.34 9.53 0.88
N THR A 128 20.14 8.86 1.73
CA THR A 128 19.80 8.60 3.13
C THR A 128 19.59 9.88 3.95
N GLN A 129 20.04 11.04 3.46
CA GLN A 129 19.83 12.35 4.07
C GLN A 129 18.46 12.97 3.76
N ILE A 130 17.70 12.40 2.83
CA ILE A 130 16.40 12.91 2.34
C ILE A 130 15.40 11.77 2.09
N SER A 131 15.60 10.61 2.70
CA SER A 131 14.75 9.43 2.49
C SER A 131 14.73 8.56 3.73
N SER A 132 13.53 8.19 4.15
CA SER A 132 13.32 7.19 5.21
C SER A 132 12.96 5.81 4.64
N ILE A 133 12.86 4.83 5.54
CA ILE A 133 12.55 3.43 5.20
C ILE A 133 11.18 3.34 4.51
N GLU A 134 11.13 2.63 3.39
CA GLU A 134 9.92 2.31 2.63
C GLU A 134 9.39 0.92 3.00
N ARG A 135 8.08 0.84 3.24
CA ARG A 135 7.44 -0.38 3.73
C ARG A 135 6.76 -1.17 2.63
N HIS A 136 6.20 -0.48 1.65
CA HIS A 136 5.41 -1.08 0.59
C HIS A 136 6.17 -1.14 -0.73
N TYR A 137 6.70 -0.01 -1.20
CA TYR A 137 7.38 0.06 -2.50
C TYR A 137 8.83 -0.42 -2.44
N PHE A 138 9.32 -1.01 -3.53
CA PHE A 138 10.72 -1.38 -3.60
C PHE A 138 11.59 -0.20 -4.03
N ARG A 139 12.91 -0.33 -3.84
CA ARG A 139 13.85 0.60 -4.44
C ARG A 139 13.88 0.37 -5.95
N PRO A 140 14.38 1.37 -6.68
CA PRO A 140 14.89 1.17 -8.01
C PRO A 140 15.84 -0.01 -8.17
N MET A 141 15.52 -0.86 -9.14
CA MET A 141 16.33 -2.01 -9.53
C MET A 141 16.60 -2.02 -11.04
N MET A 142 17.79 -2.44 -11.42
CA MET A 142 18.11 -2.81 -12.79
C MET A 142 17.67 -4.24 -13.06
N ARG A 143 17.34 -4.55 -14.33
CA ARG A 143 16.96 -5.92 -14.74
C ARG A 143 18.05 -6.96 -14.50
N SER A 144 19.32 -6.54 -14.48
CA SER A 144 20.46 -7.42 -14.20
C SER A 144 20.63 -7.75 -12.73
N GLU A 145 19.89 -7.11 -11.82
CA GLU A 145 20.02 -7.37 -10.39
C GLU A 145 19.37 -8.72 -10.00
N PRO A 146 20.02 -9.53 -9.15
CA PRO A 146 19.52 -10.86 -8.76
C PRO A 146 18.13 -10.89 -8.10
N MET A 147 17.62 -9.75 -7.65
CA MET A 147 16.33 -9.61 -6.94
C MET A 147 15.27 -8.88 -7.77
N TRP A 148 15.40 -8.87 -9.10
CA TRP A 148 14.49 -8.18 -10.02
C TRP A 148 13.05 -8.76 -10.04
N ASP A 149 12.76 -9.86 -9.35
CA ASP A 149 11.42 -10.41 -9.19
C ASP A 149 10.69 -9.91 -7.93
N ALA A 150 9.35 -9.98 -7.93
CA ALA A 150 8.51 -9.52 -6.82
C ALA A 150 8.70 -10.33 -5.52
N GLU A 151 9.19 -11.57 -5.62
CA GLU A 151 9.25 -12.54 -4.51
C GLU A 151 10.54 -12.41 -3.69
N SER A 152 11.66 -12.07 -4.35
CA SER A 152 13.00 -12.03 -3.75
C SER A 152 13.24 -10.81 -2.86
N HIS A 153 12.39 -9.78 -2.92
CA HIS A 153 12.63 -8.47 -2.29
C HIS A 153 12.05 -8.33 -0.87
N SER A 154 11.89 -9.45 -0.15
CA SER A 154 11.47 -9.48 1.26
C SER A 154 12.55 -9.04 2.27
N SER A 155 13.61 -8.34 1.84
CA SER A 155 14.72 -7.96 2.71
C SER A 155 14.24 -7.08 3.89
N SER A 156 14.50 -7.56 5.10
CA SER A 156 13.99 -7.09 6.40
C SER A 156 14.38 -5.67 6.83
N PHE A 157 14.97 -4.87 5.93
CA PHE A 157 15.17 -3.43 6.08
C PHE A 157 14.65 -2.79 4.80
N GLY A 158 13.48 -2.17 4.89
CA GLY A 158 12.84 -1.54 3.74
C GLY A 158 13.79 -0.55 3.04
N PRO A 159 13.77 -0.47 1.70
CA PRO A 159 14.64 0.44 0.97
C PRO A 159 14.39 1.89 1.38
N PHE A 160 15.41 2.77 1.29
CA PHE A 160 15.17 4.20 1.49
C PHE A 160 14.51 4.78 0.24
N THR A 161 13.34 5.39 0.39
CA THR A 161 12.68 6.12 -0.70
C THR A 161 12.13 7.44 -0.19
N ASP A 162 12.28 8.48 -1.00
CA ASP A 162 11.72 9.78 -0.68
C ASP A 162 10.19 9.73 -0.65
N LYS A 163 9.61 10.22 0.45
CA LYS A 163 8.16 10.35 0.65
C LYS A 163 7.59 11.62 -0.02
N GLY A 164 8.48 12.50 -0.45
CA GLY A 164 8.20 13.76 -1.10
C GLY A 164 7.62 14.81 -0.15
N LYS A 165 7.34 15.97 -0.72
CA LYS A 165 6.68 17.10 -0.06
C LYS A 165 5.57 17.66 -0.92
N PHE A 166 4.71 18.49 -0.34
CA PHE A 166 3.74 19.25 -1.12
C PHE A 166 4.44 20.21 -2.09
N GLY A 167 4.22 19.95 -3.38
CA GLY A 167 4.62 20.81 -4.48
C GLY A 167 3.59 21.90 -4.78
N PRO A 168 3.93 22.83 -5.69
CA PRO A 168 3.07 23.95 -6.07
C PRO A 168 1.92 23.55 -7.01
N SER A 169 2.04 22.41 -7.69
CA SER A 169 1.05 21.90 -8.64
C SER A 169 -0.06 21.10 -7.95
N LYS A 170 -1.17 20.90 -8.65
CA LYS A 170 -2.26 20.04 -8.19
C LYS A 170 -2.13 18.62 -8.71
N SER A 171 -2.72 17.68 -7.96
CA SER A 171 -2.92 16.30 -8.36
C SER A 171 -4.38 15.93 -8.17
N LEU A 172 -4.91 15.11 -9.08
CA LEU A 172 -6.25 14.51 -9.00
C LEU A 172 -6.23 13.18 -8.24
N TYR A 173 -5.09 12.79 -7.68
CA TYR A 173 -4.95 11.57 -6.90
C TYR A 173 -4.56 11.91 -5.46
N PRO A 174 -5.07 11.17 -4.48
CA PRO A 174 -4.75 11.41 -3.09
C PRO A 174 -3.29 11.07 -2.78
N PRO A 175 -2.67 11.71 -1.77
CA PRO A 175 -1.44 11.21 -1.19
C PRO A 175 -1.69 9.84 -0.52
N ARG A 176 -0.61 9.07 -0.31
CA ARG A 176 -0.69 7.75 0.31
C ARG A 176 -0.74 7.81 1.83
N GLN A 177 -1.36 6.83 2.47
CA GLN A 177 -1.55 6.83 3.92
C GLN A 177 -0.61 5.90 4.70
N ASP A 178 -0.01 4.91 4.07
CA ASP A 178 0.78 3.86 4.73
C ASP A 178 2.18 4.30 5.21
N ILE A 179 2.49 5.60 5.18
CA ILE A 179 3.82 6.14 5.49
C ILE A 179 3.90 6.51 6.97
N MET A 180 4.99 6.09 7.62
CA MET A 180 5.46 6.72 8.85
C MET A 180 6.55 7.73 8.55
N LYS A 181 6.44 8.91 9.15
CA LYS A 181 7.45 9.96 9.01
C LYS A 181 8.75 9.57 9.72
N GLY A 182 9.86 9.54 8.99
CA GLY A 182 11.22 9.52 9.50
C GLY A 182 11.76 10.92 9.82
N ALA A 183 12.94 11.00 10.44
CA ALA A 183 13.59 12.28 10.74
C ALA A 183 13.83 13.13 9.47
N GLU A 184 14.19 12.47 8.37
CA GLU A 184 14.61 13.10 7.11
C GLU A 184 13.45 13.40 6.14
N ASP A 185 12.25 13.02 6.52
CA ASP A 185 11.05 13.25 5.72
C ASP A 185 10.42 14.61 6.04
N ALA A 186 9.74 15.16 5.03
CA ALA A 186 9.10 16.46 5.09
C ALA A 186 7.98 16.48 6.13
N PRO A 187 7.73 17.61 6.79
CA PRO A 187 6.60 17.75 7.72
C PRO A 187 5.24 17.43 7.09
N SER A 188 5.08 17.60 5.77
CA SER A 188 3.86 17.31 5.03
C SER A 188 3.43 15.85 5.12
N VAL A 189 4.36 14.91 5.35
CA VAL A 189 4.05 13.48 5.47
C VAL A 189 3.06 13.20 6.60
N LEU A 190 3.08 13.99 7.67
CA LEU A 190 2.12 13.85 8.78
C LEU A 190 0.67 14.14 8.36
N MET A 191 0.47 14.84 7.25
CA MET A 191 -0.86 15.22 6.76
C MET A 191 -1.39 14.27 5.69
N TYR A 192 -0.58 13.33 5.18
CA TYR A 192 -1.01 12.52 4.03
C TYR A 192 -2.18 11.60 4.38
N ASP A 193 -2.14 11.01 5.58
CA ASP A 193 -3.20 10.16 6.09
C ASP A 193 -4.55 10.89 6.13
N GLU A 194 -4.59 12.05 6.80
CA GLU A 194 -5.80 12.87 6.95
C GLU A 194 -6.40 13.38 5.63
N LEU A 195 -5.61 13.44 4.55
CA LEU A 195 -6.04 14.01 3.27
C LEU A 195 -6.70 13.01 2.32
N ASN A 196 -6.55 11.71 2.53
CA ASN A 196 -6.99 10.71 1.57
C ASN A 196 -8.34 10.09 1.99
N PRO A 197 -9.45 10.41 1.31
CA PRO A 197 -10.76 9.89 1.68
C PRO A 197 -11.01 8.46 1.19
N PHE A 198 -10.14 7.91 0.34
CA PHE A 198 -10.41 6.65 -0.37
C PHE A 198 -9.86 5.43 0.33
N ASP A 199 -9.07 5.58 1.40
CA ASP A 199 -8.50 4.44 2.08
C ASP A 199 -9.56 3.54 2.71
N GLY A 200 -10.57 4.11 3.37
CA GLY A 200 -11.67 3.34 3.99
C GLY A 200 -12.48 2.47 3.02
N ILE A 201 -12.41 2.74 1.71
CA ILE A 201 -13.05 1.95 0.65
C ILE A 201 -12.04 1.17 -0.22
N SER A 202 -10.75 1.23 0.15
CA SER A 202 -9.66 0.59 -0.59
C SER A 202 -9.57 -0.90 -0.28
N GLN A 203 -9.58 -1.72 -1.33
CA GLN A 203 -9.51 -3.17 -1.20
C GLN A 203 -8.29 -3.74 -1.92
N ALA A 204 -7.84 -4.92 -1.47
CA ALA A 204 -6.73 -5.61 -2.12
C ALA A 204 -7.06 -5.86 -3.60
N SER A 205 -6.04 -5.75 -4.46
CA SER A 205 -6.22 -6.04 -5.88
C SER A 205 -6.63 -7.50 -6.08
N PRO A 206 -7.64 -7.77 -6.94
CA PRO A 206 -8.21 -9.11 -7.04
C PRO A 206 -7.26 -10.08 -7.78
N ALA A 207 -7.33 -11.36 -7.41
CA ALA A 207 -6.51 -12.39 -8.03
C ALA A 207 -6.91 -12.62 -9.49
N SER A 208 -5.92 -12.63 -10.38
CA SER A 208 -6.13 -12.92 -11.80
C SER A 208 -6.69 -14.33 -12.02
N GLY A 209 -7.76 -14.43 -12.80
CA GLY A 209 -8.41 -15.69 -13.18
C GLY A 209 -9.39 -16.25 -12.15
N GLN A 210 -9.63 -15.55 -11.04
CA GLN A 210 -10.63 -15.93 -10.04
C GLN A 210 -11.79 -14.94 -10.05
N PRO A 211 -13.05 -15.39 -9.90
CA PRO A 211 -14.18 -14.49 -9.70
C PRO A 211 -13.92 -13.57 -8.52
N ALA A 212 -14.23 -12.29 -8.69
CA ALA A 212 -14.09 -11.26 -7.67
C ALA A 212 -15.44 -10.58 -7.46
N ARG A 213 -15.68 -10.17 -6.21
CA ARG A 213 -16.87 -9.43 -5.79
C ARG A 213 -16.44 -8.35 -4.80
N PHE A 214 -17.06 -7.18 -4.91
CA PHE A 214 -17.12 -6.22 -3.81
C PHE A 214 -18.57 -5.80 -3.60
N SER A 215 -18.87 -5.37 -2.38
CA SER A 215 -20.20 -4.92 -1.97
C SER A 215 -20.12 -3.50 -1.46
N TRP A 216 -21.10 -2.66 -1.80
CA TRP A 216 -21.20 -1.30 -1.31
C TRP A 216 -22.57 -1.08 -0.67
N ALA A 217 -22.59 -0.60 0.57
CA ALA A 217 -23.79 -0.19 1.25
C ALA A 217 -24.18 1.19 0.73
N ALA A 218 -25.32 1.30 0.06
CA ALA A 218 -25.83 2.58 -0.38
C ALA A 218 -26.21 3.43 0.85
N PRO A 219 -25.84 4.72 0.87
CA PRO A 219 -26.28 5.66 1.90
C PRO A 219 -27.80 5.62 2.05
N MET A 220 -28.29 5.70 3.29
CA MET A 220 -29.72 5.64 3.59
C MET A 220 -30.53 6.77 2.92
N ASP A 221 -29.87 7.89 2.59
CA ASP A 221 -30.45 9.02 1.89
C ASP A 221 -30.30 8.97 0.37
N LEU A 222 -29.63 7.96 -0.19
CA LEU A 222 -29.59 7.74 -1.64
C LEU A 222 -30.99 7.34 -2.14
N PRO A 223 -31.63 8.13 -3.02
CA PRO A 223 -32.97 7.83 -3.51
C PRO A 223 -33.04 6.54 -4.32
N THR A 224 -34.22 5.91 -4.39
CA THR A 224 -34.45 4.89 -5.42
C THR A 224 -34.51 5.52 -6.82
N GLY A 225 -34.12 4.76 -7.83
CA GLY A 225 -34.18 5.17 -9.24
C GLY A 225 -33.04 4.64 -10.08
N SER A 226 -32.90 5.22 -11.28
CA SER A 226 -31.89 4.85 -12.26
C SER A 226 -30.52 5.43 -11.90
N TYR A 227 -29.48 4.62 -12.05
CA TYR A 227 -28.09 5.00 -11.85
C TYR A 227 -27.17 4.36 -12.89
N VAL A 228 -25.92 4.77 -12.92
CA VAL A 228 -24.88 4.18 -13.77
C VAL A 228 -23.68 3.83 -12.91
N LEU A 229 -23.32 2.55 -12.86
CA LEU A 229 -22.03 2.12 -12.34
C LEU A 229 -20.99 2.20 -13.45
N TRP A 230 -19.89 2.87 -13.16
CA TRP A 230 -18.68 2.81 -13.98
C TRP A 230 -17.60 2.01 -13.26
N MET A 231 -16.85 1.22 -14.02
CA MET A 231 -15.66 0.53 -13.55
C MET A 231 -14.51 0.79 -14.52
N GLU A 232 -13.47 1.46 -14.06
CA GLU A 232 -12.26 1.74 -14.82
C GLU A 232 -11.14 0.78 -14.38
N VAL A 233 -10.52 0.12 -15.35
CA VAL A 233 -9.58 -0.98 -15.14
C VAL A 233 -8.28 -0.68 -15.84
N SER A 234 -7.19 -0.68 -15.08
CA SER A 234 -5.85 -0.35 -15.55
C SER A 234 -4.86 -1.48 -15.35
N ARG A 235 -3.82 -1.49 -16.18
CA ARG A 235 -2.75 -2.49 -16.14
C ARG A 235 -1.46 -1.89 -16.69
N GLU A 236 -0.41 -1.87 -15.88
CA GLU A 236 0.93 -1.56 -16.35
C GLU A 236 1.46 -2.65 -17.29
N PHE A 237 2.34 -2.29 -18.22
CA PHE A 237 2.98 -3.19 -19.19
C PHE A 237 2.04 -3.88 -20.18
N ASP A 238 0.81 -3.39 -20.34
CA ASP A 238 -0.17 -3.94 -21.28
C ASP A 238 0.08 -3.47 -22.72
N HIS A 239 1.20 -3.89 -23.30
CA HIS A 239 1.63 -3.48 -24.63
C HIS A 239 0.87 -4.18 -25.75
N ASN A 240 0.75 -3.49 -26.90
CA ASN A 240 0.27 -4.07 -28.15
C ASN A 240 0.92 -3.36 -29.36
N GLY A 241 0.43 -3.59 -30.59
CA GLY A 241 0.99 -2.97 -31.79
C GLY A 241 0.93 -1.42 -31.83
N THR A 242 0.03 -0.79 -31.08
CA THR A 242 -0.10 0.67 -30.99
C THR A 242 0.64 1.22 -29.77
N TYR A 243 0.46 0.60 -28.61
CA TYR A 243 1.02 1.02 -27.34
C TYR A 243 2.28 0.19 -27.04
N THR A 244 3.40 0.61 -27.61
CA THR A 244 4.70 -0.06 -27.46
C THR A 244 5.68 0.77 -26.64
N PRO A 245 6.70 0.16 -26.02
CA PRO A 245 7.82 0.89 -25.43
C PRO A 245 8.55 1.81 -26.41
N ALA A 246 8.50 1.53 -27.71
CA ALA A 246 9.10 2.39 -28.74
C ALA A 246 8.24 3.64 -29.01
N ALA A 247 6.91 3.49 -29.02
CA ALA A 247 5.99 4.61 -29.19
C ALA A 247 5.86 5.46 -27.91
N ARG A 248 6.03 4.84 -26.74
CA ARG A 248 5.92 5.46 -25.41
C ARG A 248 7.13 5.11 -24.55
N PRO A 249 8.33 5.60 -24.91
CA PRO A 249 9.56 5.27 -24.19
C PRO A 249 9.56 5.83 -22.77
N GLY A 250 10.37 5.25 -21.89
CA GLY A 250 10.73 5.88 -20.63
C GLY A 250 11.50 7.19 -20.86
N PRO A 251 11.62 8.06 -19.84
CA PRO A 251 12.30 9.33 -19.98
C PRO A 251 13.81 9.14 -20.13
N ASN A 252 14.43 10.04 -20.88
CA ASN A 252 15.87 10.13 -20.98
C ASN A 252 16.44 10.87 -19.76
N VAL A 253 16.67 10.13 -18.68
CA VAL A 253 17.23 10.62 -17.41
C VAL A 253 18.49 9.81 -17.03
N PRO A 254 19.36 10.31 -16.12
CA PRO A 254 20.59 9.62 -15.70
C PRO A 254 20.41 8.17 -15.19
N TYR A 255 19.16 7.77 -14.94
CA TYR A 255 18.78 6.50 -14.35
C TYR A 255 17.79 5.71 -15.22
N GLY A 256 17.76 5.99 -16.53
CA GLY A 256 16.86 5.32 -17.48
C GLY A 256 17.11 3.81 -17.64
N GLU A 257 18.22 3.29 -17.12
CA GLU A 257 18.53 1.86 -17.07
C GLU A 257 17.76 1.07 -15.99
N TYR A 258 17.17 1.77 -15.02
CA TYR A 258 16.35 1.16 -13.99
C TYR A 258 14.91 0.99 -14.50
N GLY A 259 14.27 -0.12 -14.13
CA GLY A 259 12.89 -0.39 -14.52
C GLY A 259 12.71 -0.77 -15.99
N LEU A 260 11.46 -0.84 -16.43
CA LEU A 260 11.03 -0.96 -17.83
C LEU A 260 9.97 0.11 -18.15
N PRO A 261 9.86 0.58 -19.41
CA PRO A 261 8.75 1.45 -19.81
C PRO A 261 7.41 0.75 -19.53
N TYR A 262 6.60 1.35 -18.67
CA TYR A 262 5.36 0.73 -18.18
C TYR A 262 4.13 1.09 -19.00
N ARG A 263 4.22 2.17 -19.79
CA ARG A 263 3.09 2.78 -20.50
C ARG A 263 2.62 1.88 -21.65
N GLY A 264 1.60 1.08 -21.34
CA GLY A 264 0.86 0.25 -22.29
C GLY A 264 -0.45 0.89 -22.75
N GLN A 265 -1.39 0.02 -23.12
CA GLN A 265 -2.76 0.42 -23.44
C GLN A 265 -3.39 1.21 -22.27
N PRO A 266 -4.18 2.25 -22.56
CA PRO A 266 -4.85 3.07 -21.54
C PRO A 266 -5.77 2.26 -20.63
N SER A 267 -6.25 2.86 -19.54
CA SER A 267 -7.36 2.31 -18.77
C SER A 267 -8.58 2.04 -19.67
N VAL A 268 -9.30 0.96 -19.41
CA VAL A 268 -10.56 0.64 -20.11
C VAL A 268 -11.72 0.74 -19.15
N LEU A 269 -12.89 1.14 -19.65
CA LEU A 269 -14.07 1.38 -18.85
C LEU A 269 -15.18 0.39 -19.18
N TYR A 270 -15.87 -0.08 -18.15
CA TYR A 270 -17.11 -0.83 -18.24
C TYR A 270 -18.23 0.03 -17.66
N LYS A 271 -19.38 0.05 -18.34
CA LYS A 271 -20.55 0.84 -17.95
C LYS A 271 -21.72 -0.10 -17.71
N VAL A 272 -22.35 -0.01 -16.55
CA VAL A 272 -23.55 -0.77 -16.19
C VAL A 272 -24.64 0.19 -15.75
N PRO A 273 -25.60 0.53 -16.64
CA PRO A 273 -26.84 1.18 -16.22
C PRO A 273 -27.62 0.21 -15.31
N LEU A 274 -28.06 0.71 -14.14
CA LEU A 274 -28.78 -0.08 -13.14
C LEU A 274 -29.96 0.69 -12.55
N GLU A 275 -30.83 -0.02 -11.85
CA GLU A 275 -31.87 0.55 -10.99
C GLU A 275 -31.53 0.23 -9.55
N ILE A 276 -31.70 1.17 -8.62
CA ILE A 276 -31.66 0.92 -7.18
C ILE A 276 -33.09 1.09 -6.69
N ASP A 277 -33.69 0.00 -6.17
CA ASP A 277 -35.08 -0.02 -5.72
C ASP A 277 -35.19 -0.76 -4.37
N ASN A 278 -36.40 -0.82 -3.80
CA ASN A 278 -36.73 -1.61 -2.62
C ASN A 278 -36.98 -3.09 -2.95
N THR A 279 -36.52 -3.55 -4.11
CA THR A 279 -36.51 -4.96 -4.50
C THR A 279 -35.18 -5.28 -5.15
N MET A 280 -34.79 -6.56 -5.14
CA MET A 280 -33.56 -6.99 -5.81
C MET A 280 -33.66 -6.79 -7.32
N THR A 281 -32.72 -6.04 -7.86
CA THR A 281 -32.54 -5.80 -9.29
C THR A 281 -31.19 -6.31 -9.75
N MET A 282 -31.09 -6.64 -11.04
CA MET A 282 -29.87 -7.15 -11.66
C MET A 282 -29.57 -6.38 -12.95
N ALA A 283 -28.33 -5.94 -13.09
CA ALA A 283 -27.82 -5.30 -14.29
C ALA A 283 -26.47 -5.91 -14.70
N THR A 284 -26.18 -5.94 -15.99
CA THR A 284 -24.93 -6.51 -16.52
C THR A 284 -24.38 -5.70 -17.69
N THR A 285 -23.09 -5.88 -17.96
CA THR A 285 -22.48 -5.54 -19.24
C THR A 285 -21.47 -6.63 -19.64
N ASP A 286 -21.40 -6.95 -20.93
CA ASP A 286 -20.43 -7.87 -21.52
C ASP A 286 -19.39 -7.14 -22.42
N ALA A 287 -19.53 -5.83 -22.57
CA ALA A 287 -18.72 -4.98 -23.42
C ALA A 287 -18.04 -3.87 -22.60
N TYR A 288 -16.85 -3.47 -23.06
CA TYR A 288 -16.23 -2.25 -22.59
C TYR A 288 -16.87 -1.03 -23.28
N ALA A 289 -17.10 0.03 -22.52
CA ALA A 289 -17.73 1.25 -22.97
C ALA A 289 -16.77 2.20 -23.69
N GLY A 290 -15.47 2.07 -23.44
CA GLY A 290 -14.44 2.95 -23.97
C GLY A 290 -13.13 2.88 -23.18
N TYR A 291 -12.26 3.85 -23.40
CA TYR A 291 -10.96 3.93 -22.75
C TYR A 291 -10.57 5.38 -22.39
N GLY A 292 -9.68 5.53 -21.40
CA GLY A 292 -9.21 6.84 -20.92
C GLY A 292 -8.08 7.44 -21.75
N ASP A 293 -7.57 8.61 -21.35
CA ASP A 293 -6.42 9.20 -22.03
C ASP A 293 -5.13 8.39 -21.77
N PRO A 294 -4.38 7.97 -22.81
CA PRO A 294 -3.15 7.19 -22.63
C PRO A 294 -2.03 7.90 -21.86
N ASP A 295 -2.04 9.23 -21.78
CA ASP A 295 -1.06 10.03 -21.03
C ASP A 295 -1.66 10.65 -19.77
N GLY A 296 -2.91 10.33 -19.46
CA GLY A 296 -3.64 10.79 -18.27
C GLY A 296 -3.90 12.28 -18.22
N GLN A 297 -4.04 12.93 -19.38
CA GLN A 297 -4.20 14.39 -19.48
C GLN A 297 -5.65 14.88 -19.36
N ASP A 298 -6.63 14.00 -19.55
CA ASP A 298 -8.04 14.34 -19.50
C ASP A 298 -8.92 13.19 -19.01
N GLY A 299 -10.17 13.52 -18.63
CA GLY A 299 -11.20 12.58 -18.21
C GLY A 299 -12.19 12.15 -19.30
N VAL A 300 -11.84 12.30 -20.58
CA VAL A 300 -12.76 12.00 -21.69
C VAL A 300 -12.77 10.49 -21.97
N VAL A 301 -13.97 9.90 -21.96
CA VAL A 301 -14.17 8.51 -22.38
C VAL A 301 -14.11 8.45 -23.91
N ARG A 302 -13.05 7.86 -24.45
CA ARG A 302 -12.87 7.64 -25.88
C ARG A 302 -13.63 6.38 -26.30
N ALA A 303 -14.32 6.45 -27.42
CA ALA A 303 -15.10 5.33 -27.93
C ALA A 303 -14.19 4.14 -28.30
N PRO A 304 -14.68 2.89 -28.20
CA PRO A 304 -13.99 1.70 -28.69
C PRO A 304 -13.42 1.87 -30.10
N ASP A 305 -12.15 1.53 -30.28
CA ASP A 305 -11.48 1.59 -31.58
C ASP A 305 -10.47 0.43 -31.76
N SER A 306 -9.76 0.43 -32.89
CA SER A 306 -8.79 -0.62 -33.23
C SER A 306 -7.45 -0.53 -32.49
N THR A 307 -7.22 0.52 -31.69
CA THR A 307 -5.98 0.66 -30.91
C THR A 307 -6.00 -0.20 -29.66
N ILE A 308 -7.19 -0.57 -29.17
CA ILE A 308 -7.38 -1.39 -27.98
C ILE A 308 -7.51 -2.86 -28.37
N THR A 309 -6.75 -3.71 -27.69
CA THR A 309 -6.79 -5.15 -27.84
C THR A 309 -8.13 -5.70 -27.35
N THR A 310 -8.80 -6.52 -28.18
CA THR A 310 -10.14 -7.06 -27.88
C THR A 310 -10.19 -8.59 -27.89
N ASN A 311 -9.09 -9.28 -28.17
CA ASN A 311 -9.07 -10.73 -28.40
C ASN A 311 -7.97 -11.47 -27.62
N VAL A 312 -7.23 -10.79 -26.74
CA VAL A 312 -6.16 -11.39 -25.92
C VAL A 312 -6.57 -11.31 -24.44
N PRO A 313 -6.84 -12.44 -23.77
CA PRO A 313 -7.18 -12.44 -22.34
C PRO A 313 -6.18 -11.65 -21.48
N GLY A 314 -6.69 -10.78 -20.60
CA GLY A 314 -5.89 -9.96 -19.71
C GLY A 314 -5.31 -8.68 -20.30
N SER A 315 -5.60 -8.38 -21.57
CA SER A 315 -5.11 -7.20 -22.30
C SER A 315 -6.26 -6.35 -22.84
N GLY A 316 -6.11 -5.02 -22.81
CA GLY A 316 -7.09 -4.06 -23.32
C GLY A 316 -8.51 -4.33 -22.79
N ALA A 317 -9.48 -4.47 -23.70
CA ALA A 317 -10.88 -4.74 -23.36
C ALA A 317 -11.13 -6.12 -22.71
N GLN A 318 -10.14 -7.02 -22.76
CA GLN A 318 -10.19 -8.35 -22.16
C GLN A 318 -9.53 -8.41 -20.77
N ARG A 319 -9.25 -7.26 -20.13
CA ARG A 319 -8.75 -7.21 -18.74
C ARG A 319 -9.74 -7.84 -17.75
N LEU A 320 -11.04 -7.62 -17.94
CA LEU A 320 -12.09 -8.44 -17.31
C LEU A 320 -12.52 -9.50 -18.30
N ALA A 321 -12.46 -10.79 -17.95
CA ALA A 321 -12.95 -11.88 -18.77
C ALA A 321 -14.48 -11.98 -18.73
N LEU A 322 -15.06 -12.58 -19.78
CA LEU A 322 -16.47 -12.95 -19.78
C LEU A 322 -16.67 -14.13 -18.82
N VAL A 323 -17.60 -13.98 -17.87
CA VAL A 323 -17.91 -15.03 -16.88
C VAL A 323 -18.63 -16.20 -17.55
N PRO A 324 -18.09 -17.43 -17.47
CA PRO A 324 -18.74 -18.61 -18.04
C PRO A 324 -20.12 -18.85 -17.45
N GLY A 325 -21.13 -19.08 -18.29
CA GLY A 325 -22.52 -19.31 -17.86
C GLY A 325 -23.29 -18.05 -17.45
N GLY A 326 -22.60 -16.93 -17.20
CA GLY A 326 -23.21 -15.64 -16.86
C GLY A 326 -23.32 -14.67 -18.04
N ASN A 327 -22.46 -14.79 -19.05
CA ASN A 327 -22.37 -13.87 -20.20
C ASN A 327 -22.28 -12.39 -19.81
N TYR A 328 -21.50 -12.08 -18.76
CA TYR A 328 -21.20 -10.71 -18.34
C TYR A 328 -19.71 -10.58 -18.02
N ARG A 329 -19.19 -9.35 -18.10
CA ARG A 329 -17.87 -8.96 -17.57
C ARG A 329 -18.01 -8.24 -16.23
N VAL A 330 -19.06 -7.45 -16.08
CA VAL A 330 -19.49 -6.83 -14.83
C VAL A 330 -20.97 -7.09 -14.64
N ARG A 331 -21.36 -7.53 -13.45
CA ARG A 331 -22.74 -7.69 -13.02
C ARG A 331 -22.94 -6.94 -11.71
N VAL A 332 -24.07 -6.26 -11.60
CA VAL A 332 -24.49 -5.55 -10.39
C VAL A 332 -25.80 -6.16 -9.92
N ALA A 333 -25.83 -6.63 -8.69
CA ALA A 333 -27.07 -6.93 -7.96
C ALA A 333 -27.32 -5.78 -6.98
N ALA A 334 -28.46 -5.10 -7.09
CA ALA A 334 -28.80 -3.96 -6.24
C ALA A 334 -30.16 -4.19 -5.61
N GLY A 335 -30.24 -4.18 -4.27
CA GLY A 335 -31.49 -4.41 -3.57
C GLY A 335 -31.40 -4.17 -2.07
N PRO A 336 -32.53 -4.26 -1.36
CA PRO A 336 -32.53 -4.21 0.09
C PRO A 336 -31.81 -5.43 0.65
N ASP A 337 -30.99 -5.18 1.67
CA ASP A 337 -30.46 -6.19 2.57
C ASP A 337 -31.27 -6.08 3.88
N PRO A 338 -31.97 -7.14 4.30
CA PRO A 338 -32.77 -7.10 5.54
C PRO A 338 -31.89 -7.01 6.80
N ASP A 339 -30.57 -7.07 6.65
CA ASP A 339 -29.61 -6.99 7.74
C ASP A 339 -29.64 -5.61 8.42
N SER A 340 -29.96 -5.62 9.71
CA SER A 340 -29.86 -4.46 10.60
C SER A 340 -29.13 -4.82 11.90
N LEU A 341 -28.55 -6.03 11.96
CA LEU A 341 -27.94 -6.60 13.14
C LEU A 341 -26.43 -6.57 12.97
N ALA A 342 -25.77 -5.76 13.81
CA ALA A 342 -24.32 -5.70 13.78
C ALA A 342 -23.66 -7.08 14.02
N PRO A 343 -22.47 -7.31 13.43
CA PRO A 343 -21.66 -8.47 13.73
C PRO A 343 -21.44 -8.67 15.22
N ALA A 344 -21.37 -9.92 15.68
CA ALA A 344 -20.96 -10.17 17.07
C ALA A 344 -19.54 -9.69 17.32
N GLY A 345 -19.19 -9.54 18.60
CA GLY A 345 -17.79 -9.32 18.99
C GLY A 345 -16.92 -10.50 18.55
N THR A 346 -15.68 -10.19 18.15
CA THR A 346 -14.63 -11.18 17.91
C THR A 346 -14.55 -12.16 19.09
N GLY A 347 -14.58 -13.46 18.81
CA GLY A 347 -14.47 -14.49 19.85
C GLY A 347 -13.03 -14.66 20.36
N ASP A 348 -12.76 -15.78 21.04
CA ASP A 348 -11.48 -16.03 21.72
C ASP A 348 -10.27 -15.64 20.88
N ILE A 349 -9.41 -14.80 21.44
CA ILE A 349 -8.20 -14.28 20.79
C ILE A 349 -6.98 -14.94 21.41
N ALA A 350 -6.11 -15.48 20.57
CA ALA A 350 -4.79 -15.98 20.92
C ALA A 350 -3.73 -15.25 20.10
N SER A 351 -2.53 -15.14 20.67
CA SER A 351 -1.40 -14.58 19.94
C SER A 351 -0.11 -15.36 20.23
N THR A 352 0.77 -15.40 19.24
CA THR A 352 2.14 -15.90 19.38
C THR A 352 3.08 -14.86 18.78
N THR A 353 4.23 -14.66 19.40
CA THR A 353 5.19 -13.64 18.97
C THR A 353 6.57 -14.23 18.76
N THR A 354 7.31 -13.64 17.82
CA THR A 354 8.76 -13.76 17.70
C THR A 354 9.40 -12.41 18.02
N ALA A 355 10.70 -12.24 17.73
CA ALA A 355 11.36 -10.95 17.86
C ALA A 355 10.92 -9.92 16.81
N SER A 356 10.28 -10.34 15.71
CA SER A 356 9.90 -9.46 14.61
C SER A 356 8.54 -9.77 13.98
N THR A 357 7.79 -10.72 14.52
CA THR A 357 6.46 -11.10 14.02
C THR A 357 5.50 -11.32 15.18
N ALA A 358 4.21 -11.09 14.94
CA ALA A 358 3.12 -11.53 15.80
C ALA A 358 2.08 -12.24 14.93
N VAL A 359 1.67 -13.43 15.34
CA VAL A 359 0.54 -14.15 14.74
C VAL A 359 -0.62 -14.04 15.72
N VAL A 360 -1.71 -13.41 15.28
CA VAL A 360 -2.95 -13.28 16.05
C VAL A 360 -3.99 -14.20 15.42
N THR A 361 -4.60 -15.05 16.24
CA THR A 361 -5.67 -15.95 15.83
C THR A 361 -6.90 -15.64 16.66
N PHE A 362 -8.05 -15.56 16.05
CA PHE A 362 -9.30 -15.31 16.75
C PHE A 362 -10.47 -16.09 16.14
N VAL A 363 -11.55 -16.28 16.91
CA VAL A 363 -12.78 -16.85 16.37
C VAL A 363 -13.54 -15.77 15.61
N ALA A 364 -13.74 -15.98 14.30
CA ALA A 364 -14.48 -15.07 13.43
C ALA A 364 -15.91 -14.86 13.96
N PRO A 365 -16.39 -13.61 14.11
CA PRO A 365 -17.78 -13.35 14.45
C PRO A 365 -18.72 -13.73 13.30
N GLY A 366 -20.01 -13.89 13.61
CA GLY A 366 -21.05 -13.93 12.60
C GLY A 366 -21.41 -12.52 12.14
N ASP A 367 -22.01 -12.45 10.96
CA ASP A 367 -22.57 -11.23 10.34
C ASP A 367 -23.80 -10.78 11.14
N ASP A 368 -24.77 -11.68 11.30
CA ASP A 368 -25.94 -11.52 12.17
C ASP A 368 -25.68 -12.23 13.50
N GLU A 369 -25.13 -11.51 14.48
CA GLU A 369 -24.64 -12.10 15.74
C GLU A 369 -23.62 -13.25 15.50
N ARG A 370 -24.05 -14.52 15.63
CA ARG A 370 -23.19 -15.70 15.48
C ARG A 370 -23.39 -16.45 14.16
N MET A 371 -24.26 -15.96 13.28
CA MET A 371 -24.58 -16.60 12.00
C MET A 371 -24.00 -15.80 10.84
N GLY A 372 -23.73 -16.47 9.72
CA GLY A 372 -23.21 -15.81 8.53
C GLY A 372 -21.71 -15.51 8.58
N MET A 373 -21.27 -14.67 7.66
CA MET A 373 -19.87 -14.35 7.42
C MET A 373 -19.76 -12.85 7.24
N VAL A 374 -18.97 -12.20 8.10
CA VAL A 374 -18.74 -10.76 8.04
C VAL A 374 -18.14 -10.34 6.69
N LYS A 375 -18.41 -9.11 6.27
CA LYS A 375 -17.83 -8.53 5.05
C LYS A 375 -16.33 -8.30 5.18
N GLY A 376 -15.87 -7.92 6.37
CA GLY A 376 -14.45 -7.70 6.61
C GLY A 376 -14.13 -7.29 8.04
N TYR A 377 -12.87 -6.90 8.22
CA TYR A 377 -12.36 -6.40 9.49
C TYR A 377 -11.58 -5.10 9.27
N GLU A 378 -11.84 -4.11 10.11
CA GLU A 378 -10.95 -2.98 10.32
C GLU A 378 -10.00 -3.34 11.45
N ILE A 379 -8.69 -3.27 11.18
CA ILE A 379 -7.67 -3.72 12.11
C ILE A 379 -6.58 -2.69 12.19
N ARG A 380 -6.27 -2.27 13.41
CA ARG A 380 -5.31 -1.19 13.65
C ARG A 380 -4.40 -1.54 14.82
N TYR A 381 -3.22 -0.93 14.89
CA TYR A 381 -2.34 -1.06 16.05
C TYR A 381 -1.76 0.27 16.52
N LEU A 382 -1.37 0.29 17.79
CA LEU A 382 -0.58 1.34 18.43
C LEU A 382 0.59 0.72 19.20
N THR A 383 1.63 1.51 19.44
CA THR A 383 2.75 1.18 20.33
C THR A 383 2.86 2.24 21.41
N GLY A 384 3.05 1.84 22.67
CA GLY A 384 3.25 2.76 23.79
C GLY A 384 1.96 3.22 24.51
N GLU A 385 0.78 2.95 23.95
CA GLU A 385 -0.52 3.12 24.60
C GLU A 385 -1.50 2.03 24.13
N ASP A 386 -2.58 1.83 24.90
CA ASP A 386 -3.63 0.87 24.58
C ASP A 386 -4.64 1.45 23.57
N ILE A 387 -5.14 0.61 22.67
CA ILE A 387 -6.26 0.94 21.81
C ILE A 387 -7.55 1.00 22.63
N THR A 388 -8.35 2.02 22.36
CA THR A 388 -9.67 2.28 22.91
C THR A 388 -10.62 2.69 21.77
N PRO A 389 -11.95 2.62 21.95
CA PRO A 389 -12.88 3.12 20.95
C PRO A 389 -12.64 4.60 20.55
N ALA A 390 -12.06 5.40 21.44
CA ALA A 390 -11.83 6.82 21.20
C ALA A 390 -10.59 7.12 20.32
N ASN A 391 -9.57 6.25 20.35
CA ASN A 391 -8.34 6.42 19.56
C ASN A 391 -8.23 5.41 18.41
N PHE A 392 -9.17 4.45 18.29
CA PHE A 392 -9.13 3.41 17.27
C PHE A 392 -9.03 4.00 15.87
N ALA A 393 -9.90 4.94 15.48
CA ALA A 393 -9.90 5.55 14.16
C ALA A 393 -8.61 6.32 13.80
N SER A 394 -7.79 6.68 14.79
CA SER A 394 -6.49 7.35 14.61
C SER A 394 -5.28 6.41 14.72
N ALA A 395 -5.52 5.12 15.01
CA ALA A 395 -4.46 4.11 15.12
C ALA A 395 -3.97 3.68 13.73
N ILE A 396 -2.78 3.06 13.68
CA ILE A 396 -2.14 2.66 12.43
C ILE A 396 -2.90 1.46 11.85
N GLU A 397 -3.53 1.65 10.70
CA GLU A 397 -4.28 0.58 10.05
C GLU A 397 -3.38 -0.51 9.46
N VAL A 398 -3.85 -1.75 9.58
CA VAL A 398 -3.28 -2.94 8.97
C VAL A 398 -4.33 -3.53 8.06
N ARG A 399 -4.01 -3.57 6.77
CA ARG A 399 -4.82 -4.23 5.75
C ARG A 399 -4.13 -5.55 5.34
N PRO A 400 -4.26 -6.62 6.14
CA PRO A 400 -3.65 -7.90 5.82
C PRO A 400 -4.38 -8.60 4.66
N THR A 401 -3.63 -9.33 3.85
CA THR A 401 -4.19 -10.18 2.79
C THR A 401 -4.56 -11.55 3.35
N PHE A 402 -5.84 -11.75 3.70
CA PHE A 402 -6.36 -13.06 4.10
C PHE A 402 -7.75 -13.31 3.51
N GLN A 403 -8.13 -14.59 3.38
CA GLN A 403 -9.50 -14.96 3.10
C GLN A 403 -10.31 -14.90 4.40
N ILE A 404 -11.40 -14.14 4.41
CA ILE A 404 -12.30 -14.04 5.56
C ILE A 404 -12.85 -15.44 5.87
N ALA A 405 -12.75 -15.86 7.14
CA ALA A 405 -13.28 -17.14 7.60
C ALA A 405 -14.78 -17.02 7.95
N PRO A 406 -15.57 -18.08 7.78
CA PRO A 406 -16.97 -18.11 8.23
C PRO A 406 -17.09 -17.92 9.74
N GLY A 407 -18.21 -17.36 10.21
CA GLY A 407 -18.48 -17.17 11.63
C GLY A 407 -18.32 -18.47 12.43
N GLY A 408 -17.66 -18.38 13.59
CA GLY A 408 -17.31 -19.51 14.45
C GLY A 408 -16.05 -20.29 14.05
N SER A 409 -15.45 -19.99 12.88
CA SER A 409 -14.16 -20.57 12.47
C SER A 409 -12.98 -19.73 12.97
N LEU A 410 -11.78 -20.32 13.01
CA LEU A 410 -10.57 -19.58 13.36
C LEU A 410 -10.11 -18.71 12.18
N GLN A 411 -10.04 -17.41 12.41
CA GLN A 411 -9.36 -16.44 11.56
C GLN A 411 -7.92 -16.29 12.05
N THR A 412 -6.95 -16.31 11.15
CA THR A 412 -5.53 -16.09 11.48
C THR A 412 -4.98 -14.89 10.73
N MET A 413 -4.11 -14.16 11.42
CA MET A 413 -3.44 -12.96 10.96
C MET A 413 -1.98 -12.97 11.32
N THR A 414 -1.13 -12.49 10.42
CA THR A 414 0.30 -12.31 10.68
C THR A 414 0.66 -10.85 10.54
N PHE A 415 1.24 -10.29 11.60
CA PHE A 415 1.92 -9.01 11.63
C PHE A 415 3.42 -9.29 11.49
N ASP A 416 4.04 -8.72 10.48
CA ASP A 416 5.47 -8.86 10.22
C ASP A 416 6.22 -7.55 10.50
N LYS A 417 7.56 -7.61 10.47
CA LYS A 417 8.45 -6.45 10.59
C LYS A 417 8.24 -5.62 11.87
N LEU A 418 7.88 -6.28 12.97
CA LEU A 418 7.76 -5.67 14.29
C LEU A 418 9.13 -5.42 14.92
N LEU A 419 9.20 -4.44 15.81
CA LEU A 419 10.39 -4.20 16.63
C LEU A 419 10.43 -5.22 17.77
N PRO A 420 11.62 -5.75 18.14
CA PRO A 420 11.76 -6.64 19.30
C PRO A 420 11.47 -5.90 20.61
N GLU A 421 11.11 -6.64 21.66
CA GLU A 421 10.82 -6.11 23.01
C GLU A 421 9.85 -4.93 23.02
N THR A 422 8.93 -4.89 22.06
CA THR A 422 7.98 -3.80 21.87
C THR A 422 6.57 -4.33 22.08
N THR A 423 5.80 -3.63 22.90
CA THR A 423 4.39 -3.93 23.13
C THR A 423 3.54 -3.20 22.09
N TYR A 424 2.72 -3.97 21.39
CA TYR A 424 1.74 -3.52 20.40
C TYR A 424 0.34 -3.78 20.96
N SER A 425 -0.51 -2.75 20.94
CA SER A 425 -1.94 -2.87 21.17
C SER A 425 -2.63 -2.97 19.82
N ILE A 426 -3.38 -4.06 19.57
CA ILE A 426 -4.03 -4.35 18.30
C ILE A 426 -5.54 -4.34 18.50
N GLY A 427 -6.25 -3.49 17.75
CA GLY A 427 -7.69 -3.39 17.71
C GLY A 427 -8.25 -4.13 16.50
N ILE A 428 -9.34 -4.87 16.69
CA ILE A 428 -10.04 -5.63 15.67
C ILE A 428 -11.53 -5.30 15.76
N GLN A 429 -12.11 -4.83 14.65
CA GLN A 429 -13.54 -4.57 14.53
C GLN A 429 -14.05 -5.22 13.24
N ALA A 430 -15.06 -6.08 13.33
CA ALA A 430 -15.70 -6.67 12.16
C ALA A 430 -16.81 -5.73 11.65
N TYR A 431 -17.11 -5.80 10.35
CA TYR A 431 -18.23 -5.06 9.77
C TYR A 431 -19.00 -5.93 8.77
N ASP A 432 -20.30 -5.68 8.67
CA ASP A 432 -21.23 -6.39 7.76
C ASP A 432 -21.40 -5.69 6.41
N ASN A 433 -22.34 -6.20 5.60
CA ASN A 433 -22.63 -5.64 4.28
C ASN A 433 -23.25 -4.25 4.31
N CYS A 434 -23.90 -3.90 5.41
CA CYS A 434 -24.57 -2.63 5.65
C CYS A 434 -23.71 -1.61 6.41
N GLY A 435 -22.49 -2.00 6.77
CA GLY A 435 -21.54 -1.16 7.49
C GLY A 435 -21.80 -1.09 8.99
N ASN A 436 -22.65 -1.95 9.56
CA ASN A 436 -22.72 -2.04 11.01
C ASN A 436 -21.44 -2.72 11.52
N THR A 437 -20.94 -2.24 12.65
CA THR A 437 -19.66 -2.68 13.21
C THR A 437 -19.83 -3.48 14.49
N SER A 438 -19.02 -4.52 14.67
CA SER A 438 -18.93 -5.24 15.93
C SER A 438 -18.44 -4.35 17.09
N PRO A 439 -18.62 -4.78 18.34
CA PRO A 439 -17.80 -4.27 19.44
C PRO A 439 -16.30 -4.40 19.12
N LEU A 440 -15.50 -3.41 19.53
CA LEU A 440 -14.06 -3.41 19.35
C LEU A 440 -13.40 -4.46 20.26
N ALA A 441 -12.64 -5.37 19.66
CA ALA A 441 -11.80 -6.30 20.39
C ALA A 441 -10.35 -5.78 20.43
N VAL A 442 -9.67 -5.92 21.57
CA VAL A 442 -8.29 -5.43 21.75
C VAL A 442 -7.41 -6.56 22.26
N VAL A 443 -6.25 -6.74 21.63
CA VAL A 443 -5.22 -7.69 22.04
C VAL A 443 -3.88 -7.00 22.15
N ASN A 444 -3.22 -7.15 23.31
CA ASN A 444 -1.88 -6.65 23.54
C ASN A 444 -0.88 -7.77 23.31
N VAL A 445 0.09 -7.55 22.42
CA VAL A 445 1.16 -8.50 22.12
C VAL A 445 2.51 -7.85 22.40
N THR A 446 3.44 -8.58 23.01
CA THR A 446 4.81 -8.11 23.21
C THR A 446 5.74 -9.02 22.42
N THR A 447 6.52 -8.43 21.52
CA THR A 447 7.51 -9.17 20.74
C THR A 447 8.64 -9.67 21.64
N ASN A 448 9.19 -10.82 21.31
CA ASN A 448 10.24 -11.42 22.13
C ASN A 448 11.53 -10.60 22.08
N ALA A 449 12.34 -10.75 23.12
CA ALA A 449 13.73 -10.34 23.05
C ALA A 449 14.40 -11.03 21.87
N ARG A 450 15.23 -10.26 21.18
CA ARG A 450 15.99 -10.81 20.07
C ARG A 450 16.98 -11.85 20.61
N PRO A 451 17.10 -13.05 20.00
CA PRO A 451 18.09 -14.03 20.43
C PRO A 451 19.49 -13.41 20.47
N VAL A 452 20.17 -13.54 21.61
CA VAL A 452 21.55 -13.07 21.77
C VAL A 452 22.44 -13.80 20.77
N GLY A 453 22.93 -13.08 19.76
CA GLY A 453 23.64 -13.64 18.61
C GLY A 453 23.04 -13.27 17.25
N GLU A 454 21.83 -12.70 17.23
CA GLU A 454 21.14 -12.28 16.01
C GLU A 454 21.09 -10.74 15.82
N VAL A 455 22.13 -10.01 16.29
CA VAL A 455 22.39 -8.62 15.87
C VAL A 455 23.84 -8.43 15.46
N ASP A 456 23.97 -7.86 14.29
CA ASP A 456 25.19 -7.69 13.53
C ASP A 456 26.06 -6.51 14.02
N ALA A 457 26.53 -6.59 15.27
CA ALA A 457 27.06 -5.44 15.98
C ALA A 457 28.58 -5.23 15.78
N CYS A 458 29.01 -5.00 14.55
CA CYS A 458 30.36 -4.44 14.29
C CYS A 458 30.25 -2.99 13.82
N PHE A 459 29.45 -2.16 14.49
CA PHE A 459 29.06 -0.80 14.09
C PHE A 459 30.19 0.04 13.49
N VAL A 460 31.32 0.19 14.19
CA VAL A 460 32.46 1.00 13.72
C VAL A 460 33.18 0.34 12.53
N ALA A 461 33.27 -0.99 12.50
CA ALA A 461 33.89 -1.70 11.38
C ALA A 461 32.97 -1.70 10.15
N THR A 462 31.67 -1.90 10.33
CA THR A 462 30.64 -1.73 9.29
C THR A 462 30.65 -0.31 8.73
N ALA A 463 30.75 0.71 9.58
CA ALA A 463 30.88 2.10 9.14
C ALA A 463 32.20 2.35 8.37
N ALA A 464 33.31 1.77 8.83
CA ALA A 464 34.60 1.92 8.17
C ALA A 464 34.66 1.20 6.81
N TYR A 465 34.18 -0.04 6.72
CA TYR A 465 34.24 -0.90 5.53
C TYR A 465 33.00 -0.79 4.63
N GLY A 466 31.96 -0.08 5.07
CA GLY A 466 30.77 0.27 4.28
C GLY A 466 29.72 -0.83 4.17
N THR A 467 29.97 -2.02 4.73
CA THR A 467 29.01 -3.12 4.72
C THR A 467 29.29 -4.07 5.88
N VAL A 468 28.22 -4.66 6.40
CA VAL A 468 28.30 -5.74 7.37
C VAL A 468 28.89 -7.03 6.78
N LEU A 469 28.90 -7.18 5.46
CA LEU A 469 29.38 -8.38 4.76
C LEU A 469 30.84 -8.25 4.28
N ALA A 470 31.54 -7.17 4.63
CA ALA A 470 32.94 -7.04 4.25
C ALA A 470 33.74 -8.17 4.92
N ASN A 471 34.55 -8.89 4.14
CA ASN A 471 35.38 -10.00 4.62
C ASN A 471 36.19 -9.63 5.87
N ASP A 472 36.72 -8.41 5.92
CA ASP A 472 37.49 -7.91 7.06
C ASP A 472 36.61 -7.63 8.30
N VAL A 473 35.34 -7.26 8.13
CA VAL A 473 34.36 -7.11 9.22
C VAL A 473 33.99 -8.47 9.79
N GLU A 474 33.80 -9.49 8.93
CA GLU A 474 33.57 -10.86 9.39
C GLU A 474 34.79 -11.42 10.16
N MET A 475 36.01 -11.12 9.72
CA MET A 475 37.24 -11.52 10.44
C MET A 475 37.35 -10.86 11.82
N LEU A 476 36.96 -9.58 11.94
CA LEU A 476 36.91 -8.90 13.25
C LEU A 476 35.83 -9.47 14.17
N ARG A 477 34.68 -9.90 13.63
CA ARG A 477 33.65 -10.63 14.39
C ARG A 477 34.19 -11.96 14.93
N ARG A 478 34.85 -12.74 14.08
CA ARG A 478 35.47 -14.00 14.50
C ARG A 478 36.51 -13.79 15.59
N PHE A 479 37.32 -12.73 15.51
CA PHE A 479 38.28 -12.39 16.57
C PHE A 479 37.60 -12.05 17.90
N ARG A 480 36.54 -11.22 17.84
CA ARG A 480 35.73 -10.89 19.02
C ARG A 480 35.20 -12.18 19.67
N ASP A 481 34.60 -13.04 18.86
CA ASP A 481 33.89 -14.20 19.36
C ASP A 481 34.83 -15.32 19.82
N LEU A 482 35.96 -15.53 19.13
CA LEU A 482 36.89 -16.64 19.42
C LEU A 482 38.06 -16.27 20.33
N ALA A 483 38.37 -14.98 20.51
CA ALA A 483 39.52 -14.55 21.34
C ALA A 483 39.11 -13.60 22.47
N MET A 484 38.18 -12.67 22.24
CA MET A 484 37.86 -11.64 23.25
C MET A 484 36.85 -12.13 24.28
N LYS A 485 35.81 -12.86 23.87
CA LYS A 485 34.77 -13.38 24.76
C LYS A 485 35.20 -14.52 25.70
N HIS A 486 36.46 -14.98 25.62
CA HIS A 486 36.98 -16.02 26.51
C HIS A 486 37.85 -15.46 27.65
N SER A 487 37.91 -14.13 27.81
CA SER A 487 38.64 -13.48 28.90
C SER A 487 37.83 -12.33 29.48
N VAL A 488 37.88 -12.15 30.79
CA VAL A 488 37.13 -11.09 31.50
C VAL A 488 37.45 -9.70 30.97
N LEU A 489 38.70 -9.43 30.60
CA LEU A 489 39.11 -8.15 30.02
C LEU A 489 38.60 -7.98 28.58
N GLY A 490 38.50 -9.07 27.81
CA GLY A 490 37.99 -9.03 26.46
C GLY A 490 36.47 -8.85 26.41
N GLU A 491 35.72 -9.45 27.34
CA GLU A 491 34.28 -9.19 27.50
C GLU A 491 34.01 -7.74 27.88
N LEU A 492 34.74 -7.18 28.84
CA LEU A 492 34.62 -5.76 29.22
C LEU A 492 34.91 -4.82 28.05
N ALA A 493 35.93 -5.14 27.22
CA ALA A 493 36.24 -4.37 26.04
C ALA A 493 35.11 -4.44 24.98
N VAL A 494 34.47 -5.59 24.83
CA VAL A 494 33.34 -5.79 23.92
C VAL A 494 32.09 -5.04 24.40
N GLU A 495 31.79 -5.08 25.70
CA GLU A 495 30.66 -4.32 26.27
C GLU A 495 30.88 -2.80 26.18
N THR A 496 32.11 -2.34 26.46
CA THR A 496 32.49 -0.94 26.27
C THR A 496 32.31 -0.55 24.80
N TYR A 497 32.73 -1.40 23.86
CA TYR A 497 32.52 -1.20 22.43
C TYR A 497 31.04 -1.14 22.06
N TYR A 498 30.17 -1.97 22.64
CA TYR A 498 28.73 -1.89 22.36
C TYR A 498 28.07 -0.66 22.96
N THR A 499 28.56 -0.20 24.11
CA THR A 499 28.01 0.97 24.79
C THR A 499 28.34 2.27 24.04
N PHE A 500 29.57 2.41 23.54
CA PHE A 500 30.05 3.65 22.94
C PHE A 500 30.21 3.60 21.41
N GLY A 501 30.26 2.40 20.84
CA GLY A 501 30.49 2.16 19.41
C GLY A 501 29.42 2.71 18.46
N PRO A 502 28.11 2.64 18.79
CA PRO A 502 27.06 3.21 17.95
C PRO A 502 27.26 4.71 17.70
N SER A 503 27.51 5.50 18.75
CA SER A 503 27.74 6.95 18.64
C SER A 503 28.99 7.28 17.83
N PHE A 504 30.06 6.47 17.97
CA PHE A 504 31.28 6.64 17.18
C PHE A 504 31.11 6.22 15.71
N SER A 505 30.25 5.25 15.43
CA SER A 505 30.06 4.70 14.09
C SER A 505 29.36 5.66 13.12
N GLY A 506 28.44 6.51 13.61
CA GLY A 506 27.84 7.57 12.81
C GLY A 506 28.89 8.56 12.31
N VAL A 507 29.75 9.05 13.21
CA VAL A 507 30.82 10.01 12.87
C VAL A 507 31.86 9.38 11.93
N VAL A 508 32.20 8.11 12.13
CA VAL A 508 33.14 7.40 11.24
C VAL A 508 32.52 7.16 9.87
N GLY A 509 31.24 6.81 9.77
CA GLY A 509 30.57 6.49 8.50
C GLY A 509 30.44 7.67 7.54
N GLU A 510 30.35 8.89 8.08
CA GLU A 510 30.13 10.14 7.35
C GLU A 510 31.41 10.79 6.78
N SER A 511 32.61 10.29 7.13
CA SER A 511 33.89 10.90 6.75
C SER A 511 34.88 9.91 6.16
N ASP A 512 35.24 10.08 4.88
CA ASP A 512 36.20 9.20 4.19
C ASP A 512 37.57 9.12 4.89
N LEU A 513 38.01 10.22 5.50
CA LEU A 513 39.25 10.28 6.27
C LEU A 513 39.16 9.43 7.54
N LEU A 514 38.04 9.49 8.26
CA LEU A 514 37.82 8.69 9.47
C LEU A 514 37.60 7.21 9.14
N ARG A 515 36.92 6.90 8.04
CA ARG A 515 36.81 5.52 7.53
C ARG A 515 38.17 4.95 7.20
N HIS A 516 39.02 5.69 6.49
CA HIS A 516 40.37 5.24 6.16
C HIS A 516 41.22 5.04 7.41
N THR A 517 41.17 5.97 8.35
CA THR A 517 41.91 5.87 9.63
C THR A 517 41.43 4.67 10.46
N ALA A 518 40.11 4.45 10.53
CA ALA A 518 39.54 3.29 11.23
C ALA A 518 39.96 1.96 10.57
N ARG A 519 39.97 1.88 9.23
CA ARG A 519 40.47 0.70 8.50
C ARG A 519 41.94 0.43 8.81
N GLU A 520 42.81 1.44 8.79
CA GLU A 520 44.23 1.26 9.11
C GLU A 520 44.46 0.90 10.58
N ALA A 521 43.66 1.41 11.52
CA ALA A 521 43.72 1.02 12.93
C ALA A 521 43.29 -0.44 13.17
N LEU A 522 42.30 -0.94 12.40
CA LEU A 522 41.77 -2.30 12.52
C LEU A 522 42.61 -3.34 11.77
N LYS A 523 43.37 -2.91 10.76
CA LYS A 523 44.18 -3.76 9.87
C LYS A 523 45.14 -4.72 10.59
N PRO A 524 45.90 -4.34 11.64
CA PRO A 524 46.78 -5.27 12.34
C PRO A 524 46.05 -6.42 13.05
N ILE A 525 44.78 -6.21 13.43
CA ILE A 525 43.93 -7.24 14.03
C ILE A 525 43.45 -8.17 12.92
N VAL A 526 42.94 -7.62 11.82
CA VAL A 526 42.53 -8.38 10.63
C VAL A 526 43.67 -9.26 10.09
N GLU A 527 44.88 -8.72 9.94
CA GLU A 527 46.07 -9.47 9.46
C GLU A 527 46.54 -10.56 10.44
N ARG A 528 46.30 -10.38 11.74
CA ARG A 528 46.59 -11.39 12.75
C ARG A 528 45.57 -12.54 12.73
N VAL A 529 44.29 -12.24 12.48
CA VAL A 529 43.23 -13.24 12.29
C VAL A 529 43.43 -14.02 10.99
N LYS A 530 43.86 -13.35 9.90
CA LYS A 530 44.20 -14.00 8.63
C LYS A 530 45.29 -15.07 8.81
N ARG A 531 46.28 -14.83 9.68
CA ARG A 531 47.34 -15.78 10.05
C ARG A 531 46.90 -16.96 10.93
N TRP A 532 45.68 -16.94 11.48
CA TRP A 532 45.12 -18.06 12.26
C TRP A 532 44.27 -19.00 11.40
N THR A 533 43.90 -18.56 10.19
CA THR A 533 42.95 -19.25 9.31
C THR A 533 43.65 -19.93 8.11
N TYR A 534 45.00 -19.85 8.04
CA TYR A 534 45.88 -20.56 7.11
C TYR A 534 47.12 -21.09 7.83
#